data_AF-A0A0Q8QXT7-F1
#
_entry.id   AF-A0A0Q8QXT7-F1
#
_cell.length_a   1.000
_cell.length_b   1.000
_cell.length_c   1.000
_cell.angle_alpha   90.00
_cell.angle_beta   90.00
_cell.angle_gamma   90.00
#
_symmetry.space_group_name_H-M   'P 1'
#
loop_
_entity.id
_entity.type
_entity.pdbx_description
1 polymer ?
#
loop_
_entity_poly.entity_id
_entity_poly.type
_entity_poly.pdbx_seq_one_letter_code
_entity_poly.pdbx_strand_id
1 'polypeptide(L)'
;MQNFSPNAATVPDEEQQTSLKAYFRPNISPDDIEQVHRLRRAQPLLTAFTALFYGGSDAVLVRLLVLQELASDAAAPTLTRADINTRLGYLEPESLETVLYRLRSHQLLSWDAPQGVYRITPLARNVLAAIDSLMALAQDEDDGDMGFLLSQVAGSQAVGGVTVEQLQHLLGRLVDLTEEFRDAIASGSEFRLRTAQEKWNTACDWVEKGSEVLHAITNDPNADAATHRAAQAIGRAQSALLNMQGMFSRALNQIERQRVHLGQSGLSTTDIKTWLMAHEDLAGLARDAVALPVTPMFITPSEMIDVAEAELFADKNATPVAELPAGENATVMQSEASTTPIELDSWLNRLSSFATSVDASTRVHDTLLPANFAVASYRASLLPLLGDESEAALQGGTATMARLPLEFAPQDGMIKLKDPHVAAISNATLTAKTLKQDKQDTQELTPDTKHD
;
A
#
# COMPACT_ATOMS: atom_id res chain seq x y z
N MET A 1 64.82 -36.85 -22.72
CA MET A 1 65.27 -35.69 -21.92
C MET A 1 64.32 -34.55 -22.22
N GLN A 2 63.31 -34.39 -21.36
CA GLN A 2 62.38 -33.27 -21.36
C GLN A 2 62.98 -32.21 -20.45
N ASN A 3 63.20 -31.00 -20.97
CA ASN A 3 63.56 -29.85 -20.15
C ASN A 3 62.33 -28.98 -19.93
N PHE A 4 61.99 -28.82 -18.65
CA PHE A 4 61.06 -27.85 -18.10
C PHE A 4 61.60 -26.42 -18.27
N SER A 5 60.72 -25.48 -18.61
CA SER A 5 60.79 -24.10 -18.14
C SER A 5 59.40 -23.68 -17.64
N PRO A 6 59.31 -22.83 -16.60
CA PRO A 6 58.17 -22.82 -15.69
C PRO A 6 57.11 -21.77 -16.03
N ASN A 7 55.92 -22.08 -15.54
CA ASN A 7 54.70 -21.28 -15.51
C ASN A 7 54.96 -19.88 -14.91
N ALA A 8 54.93 -18.84 -15.73
CA ALA A 8 54.77 -17.47 -15.27
C ALA A 8 53.29 -17.12 -15.34
N ALA A 9 52.66 -17.06 -14.17
CA ALA A 9 51.29 -16.59 -14.01
C ALA A 9 51.17 -15.17 -14.57
N THR A 10 50.45 -15.03 -15.68
CA THR A 10 49.98 -13.74 -16.18
C THR A 10 48.91 -13.23 -15.22
N VAL A 11 49.27 -12.22 -14.45
CA VAL A 11 48.34 -11.30 -13.80
C VAL A 11 47.39 -10.76 -14.87
N PRO A 12 46.06 -10.77 -14.68
CA PRO A 12 45.15 -10.20 -15.67
C PRO A 12 45.26 -8.67 -15.64
N ASP A 13 45.79 -8.08 -16.71
CA ASP A 13 45.65 -6.66 -17.05
C ASP A 13 44.16 -6.37 -17.36
N GLU A 14 43.36 -6.01 -16.35
CA GLU A 14 41.92 -5.71 -16.49
C GLU A 14 41.60 -4.32 -17.08
N GLU A 15 42.60 -3.53 -17.51
CA GLU A 15 42.36 -2.18 -18.06
C GLU A 15 42.97 -1.96 -19.45
N GLN A 16 42.90 -2.95 -20.34
CA GLN A 16 43.09 -2.71 -21.77
C GLN A 16 41.90 -1.91 -22.34
N GLN A 17 41.96 -0.59 -22.15
CA GLN A 17 41.24 0.47 -22.89
C GLN A 17 40.13 -0.03 -23.80
N THR A 18 38.97 -0.33 -23.21
CA THR A 18 37.75 -0.56 -23.95
C THR A 18 37.44 0.71 -24.73
N SER A 19 37.68 0.70 -26.05
CA SER A 19 37.41 1.83 -26.93
C SER A 19 35.96 2.26 -26.75
N LEU A 20 35.68 3.57 -26.68
CA LEU A 20 34.33 4.12 -26.54
C LEU A 20 33.33 3.48 -27.52
N LYS A 21 33.81 3.07 -28.71
CA LYS A 21 33.04 2.36 -29.74
C LYS A 21 32.40 1.05 -29.27
N ALA A 22 32.99 0.35 -28.30
CA ALA A 22 32.47 -0.91 -27.78
C ALA A 22 31.11 -0.75 -27.05
N TYR A 23 30.81 0.46 -26.57
CA TYR A 23 29.53 0.78 -25.93
C TYR A 23 28.43 1.17 -26.93
N PHE A 24 28.77 1.35 -28.21
CA PHE A 24 27.84 1.75 -29.26
C PHE A 24 27.46 0.56 -30.13
N ARG A 25 26.26 0.61 -30.72
CA ARG A 25 25.84 -0.38 -31.72
C ARG A 25 26.85 -0.38 -32.89
N PRO A 26 27.12 -1.53 -33.54
CA PRO A 26 28.17 -1.65 -34.57
C PRO A 26 28.06 -0.64 -35.73
N ASN A 27 26.83 -0.18 -36.02
CA ASN A 27 26.52 0.70 -37.15
C ASN A 27 26.46 2.20 -36.77
N ILE A 28 26.75 2.57 -35.52
CA ILE A 28 26.71 3.96 -35.06
C ILE A 28 28.11 4.36 -34.64
N SER A 29 28.71 5.34 -35.32
CA SER A 29 29.97 5.91 -34.87
C SER A 29 29.72 6.87 -33.70
N PRO A 30 30.48 6.78 -32.60
CA PRO A 30 30.44 7.79 -31.55
C PRO A 30 30.77 9.19 -32.07
N ASP A 31 31.55 9.28 -33.15
CA ASP A 31 31.95 10.54 -33.77
C ASP A 31 30.83 11.20 -34.59
N ASP A 32 29.71 10.52 -34.82
CA ASP A 32 28.57 11.11 -35.54
C ASP A 32 27.57 11.81 -34.60
N ILE A 33 27.80 11.72 -33.27
CA ILE A 33 26.87 12.21 -32.25
C ILE A 33 27.40 13.54 -31.68
N GLU A 34 26.61 14.62 -31.84
CA GLU A 34 26.99 15.96 -31.36
C GLU A 34 27.25 15.99 -29.85
N GLN A 35 26.45 15.27 -29.05
CA GLN A 35 26.63 15.20 -27.60
C GLN A 35 27.96 14.56 -27.21
N VAL A 36 28.44 13.57 -27.96
CA VAL A 36 29.75 12.94 -27.72
C VAL A 36 30.88 13.94 -27.98
N HIS A 37 30.76 14.79 -29.02
CA HIS A 37 31.73 15.85 -29.27
C HIS A 37 31.79 16.87 -28.14
N ARG A 38 30.63 17.27 -27.59
CA ARG A 38 30.57 18.17 -26.42
C ARG A 38 31.29 17.57 -25.22
N LEU A 39 31.02 16.29 -24.91
CA LEU A 39 31.66 15.59 -23.80
C LEU A 39 33.17 15.38 -24.01
N ARG A 40 33.61 15.09 -25.23
CA ARG A 40 35.04 15.00 -25.56
C ARG A 40 35.78 16.33 -25.39
N ARG A 41 35.12 17.47 -25.66
CA ARG A 41 35.72 18.79 -25.37
C ARG A 41 35.85 19.03 -23.87
N ALA A 42 34.95 18.46 -23.06
CA ALA A 42 35.00 18.49 -21.60
C ALA A 42 35.93 17.43 -20.97
N GLN A 43 36.74 16.71 -21.77
CA GLN A 43 37.58 15.60 -21.29
C GLN A 43 38.49 15.97 -20.09
N PRO A 44 39.17 17.14 -20.04
CA PRO A 44 40.00 17.50 -18.89
C PRO A 44 39.20 17.57 -17.59
N LEU A 45 37.97 18.09 -17.67
CA LEU A 45 37.06 18.18 -16.54
C LEU A 45 36.57 16.79 -16.12
N LEU A 46 36.19 15.92 -17.07
CA LEU A 46 35.80 14.54 -16.76
C LEU A 46 36.94 13.75 -16.09
N THR A 47 38.18 13.94 -16.53
CA THR A 47 39.34 13.30 -15.89
C THR A 47 39.61 13.84 -14.49
N ALA A 48 39.39 15.14 -14.24
CA ALA A 48 39.48 15.73 -12.90
C ALA A 48 38.41 15.17 -11.95
N PHE A 49 37.15 15.07 -12.41
CA PHE A 49 36.08 14.43 -11.64
C PHE A 49 36.40 12.96 -11.35
N THR A 50 36.90 12.22 -12.34
CA THR A 50 37.33 10.82 -12.12
C THR A 50 38.42 10.75 -11.04
N ALA A 51 39.40 11.65 -11.08
CA ALA A 51 40.47 11.66 -10.08
C ALA A 51 39.95 11.91 -8.65
N LEU A 52 39.02 12.86 -8.50
CA LEU A 52 38.47 13.26 -7.20
C LEU A 52 37.51 12.20 -6.62
N PHE A 53 36.63 11.66 -7.45
CA PHE A 53 35.50 10.82 -7.02
C PHE A 53 35.74 9.31 -7.13
N TYR A 54 36.93 8.86 -7.54
CA TYR A 54 37.24 7.42 -7.64
C TYR A 54 37.51 6.76 -6.27
N GLY A 55 36.95 5.57 -6.04
CA GLY A 55 37.16 4.77 -4.82
C GLY A 55 36.08 4.98 -3.76
N GLY A 56 36.38 4.63 -2.50
CA GLY A 56 35.43 4.72 -1.39
C GLY A 56 35.12 6.15 -0.93
N SER A 57 33.98 6.34 -0.26
CA SER A 57 33.46 7.63 0.23
C SER A 57 34.49 8.44 1.00
N ASP A 58 35.19 7.80 1.93
CA ASP A 58 36.11 8.48 2.84
C ASP A 58 37.35 8.98 2.08
N ALA A 59 37.81 8.21 1.09
CA ALA A 59 38.91 8.61 0.24
C ALA A 59 38.53 9.79 -0.67
N VAL A 60 37.28 9.86 -1.12
CA VAL A 60 36.74 11.02 -1.85
C VAL A 60 36.70 12.24 -0.93
N LEU A 61 36.19 12.08 0.30
CA LEU A 61 36.09 13.16 1.29
C LEU A 61 37.47 13.75 1.60
N VAL A 62 38.48 12.91 1.84
CA VAL A 62 39.85 13.39 2.10
C VAL A 62 40.42 14.17 0.90
N ARG A 63 40.16 13.74 -0.34
CA ARG A 63 40.65 14.47 -1.53
C ARG A 63 39.96 15.82 -1.70
N LEU A 64 38.65 15.88 -1.47
CA LEU A 64 37.90 17.13 -1.52
C LEU A 64 38.34 18.08 -0.41
N LEU A 65 38.50 17.58 0.82
CA LEU A 65 39.02 18.33 1.96
C LEU A 65 40.39 18.94 1.65
N VAL A 66 41.33 18.14 1.18
CA VAL A 66 42.67 18.63 0.81
C VAL A 66 42.57 19.68 -0.29
N LEU A 67 41.80 19.43 -1.36
CA LEU A 67 41.68 20.38 -2.46
C LEU A 67 41.07 21.72 -2.01
N GLN A 68 40.04 21.68 -1.16
CA GLN A 68 39.37 22.87 -0.63
C GLN A 68 40.27 23.65 0.34
N GLU A 69 40.99 22.95 1.22
CA GLU A 69 41.91 23.57 2.19
C GLU A 69 43.11 24.24 1.52
N LEU A 70 43.61 23.66 0.42
CA LEU A 70 44.63 24.32 -0.39
C LEU A 70 44.08 25.58 -1.07
N ALA A 71 42.80 25.57 -1.47
CA ALA A 71 42.15 26.66 -2.21
C ALA A 71 41.52 27.75 -1.35
N SER A 72 41.43 27.56 -0.04
CA SER A 72 40.72 28.44 0.88
C SER A 72 41.33 29.84 1.00
N ASP A 73 42.62 29.98 0.73
CA ASP A 73 43.35 31.24 0.86
C ASP A 73 43.51 31.96 -0.48
N ALA A 74 42.69 32.98 -0.69
CA ALA A 74 42.75 33.83 -1.86
C ALA A 74 43.98 34.77 -1.89
N ALA A 75 44.62 35.04 -0.75
CA ALA A 75 45.73 35.99 -0.64
C ALA A 75 47.10 35.34 -0.93
N ALA A 76 47.23 34.02 -0.73
CA ALA A 76 48.45 33.27 -1.01
C ALA A 76 48.23 32.23 -2.13
N PRO A 77 48.34 32.62 -3.42
CA PRO A 77 48.14 31.70 -4.55
C PRO A 77 49.27 30.66 -4.73
N THR A 78 50.30 30.71 -3.88
CA THR A 78 51.46 29.83 -3.85
C THR A 78 51.57 29.15 -2.50
N LEU A 79 51.77 27.84 -2.50
CA LEU A 79 51.81 27.02 -1.29
C LEU A 79 53.17 26.34 -1.21
N THR A 80 53.96 26.62 -0.16
CA THR A 80 55.17 25.84 0.09
C THR A 80 54.81 24.49 0.72
N ARG A 81 55.75 23.54 0.69
CA ARG A 81 55.50 22.24 1.32
C ARG A 81 55.31 22.35 2.85
N ALA A 82 55.99 23.30 3.49
CA ALA A 82 55.83 23.57 4.91
C ALA A 82 54.41 24.10 5.23
N ASP A 83 53.88 24.98 4.39
CA ASP A 83 52.51 25.52 4.55
C ASP A 83 51.47 24.40 4.45
N ILE A 84 51.61 23.51 3.47
CA ILE A 84 50.71 22.37 3.27
C ILE A 84 50.70 21.46 4.50
N ASN A 85 51.89 21.07 4.98
CA ASN A 85 52.01 20.21 6.17
C ASN A 85 51.47 20.88 7.44
N THR A 86 51.56 22.21 7.52
CA THR A 86 51.02 22.98 8.67
C THR A 86 49.50 23.01 8.63
N ARG A 87 48.90 23.25 7.46
CA ARG A 87 47.43 23.30 7.28
C ARG A 87 46.77 21.92 7.42
N LEU A 88 47.42 20.89 6.89
CA LEU A 88 46.88 19.52 6.82
C LEU A 88 47.57 18.56 7.81
N GLY A 89 48.13 19.09 8.90
CA GLY A 89 48.90 18.31 9.88
C GLY A 89 48.10 17.26 10.66
N TYR A 90 46.78 17.26 10.51
CA TYR A 90 45.88 16.24 11.06
C TYR A 90 45.72 15.00 10.16
N LEU A 91 46.29 15.01 8.94
CA LEU A 91 46.29 13.87 8.02
C LEU A 91 47.58 13.06 8.12
N GLU A 92 47.47 11.75 7.95
CA GLU A 92 48.64 10.86 7.84
C GLU A 92 49.52 11.25 6.64
N PRO A 93 50.85 11.34 6.79
CA PRO A 93 51.74 11.81 5.73
C PRO A 93 51.64 11.02 4.43
N GLU A 94 51.52 9.69 4.50
CA GLU A 94 51.40 8.81 3.33
C GLU A 94 50.09 9.05 2.56
N SER A 95 48.99 9.25 3.28
CA SER A 95 47.69 9.60 2.72
C SER A 95 47.74 10.96 2.02
N LEU A 96 48.36 11.96 2.68
CA LEU A 96 48.52 13.29 2.11
C LEU A 96 49.36 13.26 0.82
N GLU A 97 50.49 12.55 0.80
CA GLU A 97 51.31 12.40 -0.42
C GLU A 97 50.54 11.75 -1.56
N THR A 98 49.75 10.72 -1.25
CA THR A 98 48.92 10.02 -2.24
C THR A 98 47.90 10.99 -2.86
N VAL A 99 47.26 11.83 -2.05
CA VAL A 99 46.33 12.85 -2.54
C VAL A 99 47.06 13.90 -3.37
N LEU A 100 48.18 14.46 -2.90
CA LEU A 100 48.94 15.47 -3.64
C LEU A 100 49.47 14.94 -4.97
N TYR A 101 49.96 13.70 -5.00
CA TYR A 101 50.40 13.04 -6.22
C TYR A 101 49.25 12.92 -7.22
N ARG A 102 48.06 12.51 -6.76
CA ARG A 102 46.87 12.38 -7.60
C ARG A 102 46.40 13.73 -8.14
N LEU A 103 46.27 14.75 -7.28
CA LEU A 103 45.90 16.11 -7.70
C LEU A 103 46.89 16.66 -8.75
N ARG A 104 48.18 16.39 -8.58
CA ARG A 104 49.21 16.79 -9.55
C ARG A 104 49.11 16.02 -10.88
N SER A 105 48.92 14.71 -10.81
CA SER A 105 48.84 13.85 -12.00
C SER A 105 47.63 14.18 -12.88
N HIS A 106 46.55 14.68 -12.29
CA HIS A 106 45.33 15.08 -12.99
C HIS A 106 45.20 16.60 -13.18
N GLN A 107 46.31 17.34 -13.16
CA GLN A 107 46.35 18.78 -13.46
C GLN A 107 45.47 19.66 -12.56
N LEU A 108 45.15 19.21 -11.34
CA LEU A 108 44.47 20.00 -10.32
C LEU A 108 45.47 20.83 -9.49
N LEU A 109 46.70 20.34 -9.37
CA LEU A 109 47.81 21.00 -8.69
C LEU A 109 49.02 21.07 -9.63
N SER A 110 49.67 22.23 -9.74
CA SER A 110 50.92 22.39 -10.47
C SER A 110 52.10 22.61 -9.51
N TRP A 111 53.25 22.04 -9.86
CA TRP A 111 54.50 22.23 -9.14
C TRP A 111 55.40 23.17 -9.93
N ASP A 112 55.78 24.29 -9.31
CA ASP A 112 56.66 25.31 -9.86
C ASP A 112 58.08 25.06 -9.36
N ALA A 113 58.85 24.27 -10.11
CA ALA A 113 60.20 23.85 -9.70
C ALA A 113 61.18 25.01 -9.42
N PRO A 114 61.20 26.11 -10.22
CA PRO A 114 62.04 27.29 -9.92
C PRO A 114 61.76 27.94 -8.57
N GLN A 115 60.50 27.97 -8.14
CA GLN A 115 60.07 28.66 -6.92
C GLN A 115 59.86 27.69 -5.74
N GLY A 116 59.86 26.38 -5.97
CA GLY A 116 59.64 25.37 -4.94
C GLY A 116 58.24 25.43 -4.32
N VAL A 117 57.25 25.89 -5.09
CA VAL A 117 55.88 26.09 -4.61
C VAL A 117 54.87 25.32 -5.44
N TYR A 118 53.78 24.92 -4.78
CA TYR A 118 52.59 24.41 -5.43
C TYR A 118 51.64 25.55 -5.79
N ARG A 119 50.94 25.41 -6.91
CA ARG A 119 49.89 26.33 -7.35
C ARG A 119 48.65 25.55 -7.74
N ILE A 120 47.49 26.10 -7.39
CA ILE A 120 46.21 25.53 -7.78
C ILE A 120 45.92 25.94 -9.21
N THR A 121 45.55 24.97 -10.05
CA THR A 121 45.28 25.23 -11.46
C THR A 121 43.92 25.90 -11.65
N PRO A 122 43.69 26.60 -12.78
CA PRO A 122 42.37 27.13 -13.11
C PRO A 122 41.30 26.02 -13.18
N LEU A 123 41.68 24.81 -13.64
CA LEU A 123 40.79 23.66 -13.68
C LEU A 123 40.31 23.27 -12.28
N ALA A 124 41.21 23.22 -11.29
CA ALA A 124 40.85 22.94 -9.91
C ALA A 124 39.91 23.99 -9.31
N ARG A 125 40.15 25.28 -9.60
CA ARG A 125 39.25 26.36 -9.16
C ARG A 125 37.85 26.22 -9.75
N ASN A 126 37.75 25.89 -11.03
CA ASN A 126 36.47 25.68 -11.70
C ASN A 126 35.72 24.47 -11.12
N VAL A 127 36.43 23.38 -10.82
CA VAL A 127 35.84 22.19 -10.19
C VAL A 127 35.36 22.49 -8.78
N LEU A 128 36.15 23.20 -7.96
CA LEU A 128 35.72 23.62 -6.62
C LEU A 128 34.50 24.53 -6.68
N ALA A 129 34.49 25.55 -7.54
CA ALA A 129 33.34 26.43 -7.71
C ALA A 129 32.07 25.67 -8.11
N ALA A 130 32.20 24.65 -8.97
CA ALA A 130 31.08 23.79 -9.34
C ALA A 130 30.57 22.94 -8.17
N ILE A 131 31.48 22.37 -7.37
CA ILE A 131 31.14 21.58 -6.17
C ILE A 131 30.47 22.47 -5.12
N ASP A 132 31.02 23.65 -4.84
CA ASP A 132 30.46 24.61 -3.89
C ASP A 132 29.06 25.05 -4.34
N SER A 133 28.85 25.28 -5.65
CA SER A 133 27.54 25.61 -6.20
C SER A 133 26.53 24.46 -6.04
N LEU A 134 26.95 23.21 -6.26
CA LEU A 134 26.11 22.03 -6.05
C LEU A 134 25.80 21.80 -4.57
N MET A 135 26.77 22.07 -3.68
CA MET A 135 26.55 21.98 -2.24
C MET A 135 25.59 23.06 -1.74
N ALA A 136 25.71 24.30 -2.24
CA ALA A 136 24.76 25.36 -1.95
C ALA A 136 23.34 25.00 -2.44
N LEU A 137 23.23 24.44 -3.65
CA LEU A 137 21.96 23.95 -4.19
C LEU A 137 21.35 22.83 -3.32
N ALA A 138 22.18 21.91 -2.83
CA ALA A 138 21.72 20.80 -1.98
C ALA A 138 21.33 21.24 -0.56
N GLN A 139 21.77 22.42 -0.10
CA GLN A 139 21.42 22.94 1.23
C GLN A 139 20.05 23.63 1.26
N ASP A 140 19.61 24.19 0.12
CA ASP A 140 18.31 24.84 -0.03
C ASP A 140 17.30 23.90 -0.69
N GLU A 141 16.86 22.85 0.04
CA GLU A 141 15.90 21.84 -0.49
C GLU A 141 14.55 22.44 -0.96
N ASP A 142 14.20 23.68 -0.56
CA ASP A 142 12.90 24.28 -0.86
C ASP A 142 12.92 25.64 -1.61
N ASP A 143 14.02 26.40 -1.65
CA ASP A 143 13.98 27.84 -2.01
C ASP A 143 15.08 28.31 -3.02
N GLY A 144 16.19 27.58 -3.16
CA GLY A 144 17.40 28.04 -3.87
C GLY A 144 17.47 27.76 -5.38
N ASP A 145 16.73 26.76 -5.86
CA ASP A 145 16.88 26.24 -7.23
C ASP A 145 16.58 27.27 -8.33
N MET A 146 15.46 27.99 -8.19
CA MET A 146 15.02 28.96 -9.20
C MET A 146 15.91 30.20 -9.23
N GLY A 147 16.31 30.70 -8.07
CA GLY A 147 17.25 31.82 -7.96
C GLY A 147 18.60 31.48 -8.58
N PHE A 148 19.09 30.26 -8.35
CA PHE A 148 20.31 29.76 -8.96
C PHE A 148 20.18 29.63 -10.48
N LEU A 149 19.13 29.00 -11.01
CA LEU A 149 18.93 28.87 -12.45
C LEU A 149 18.77 30.23 -13.14
N LEU A 150 18.03 31.17 -12.55
CA LEU A 150 17.86 32.51 -13.09
C LEU A 150 19.14 33.33 -13.03
N SER A 151 19.92 33.24 -11.95
CA SER A 151 21.21 33.92 -11.87
C SER A 151 22.21 33.36 -12.89
N GLN A 152 22.19 32.06 -13.16
CA GLN A 152 22.97 31.46 -14.24
C GLN A 152 22.53 31.96 -15.63
N VAL A 153 21.23 32.04 -15.90
CA VAL A 153 20.70 32.59 -17.17
C VAL A 153 21.07 34.07 -17.30
N ALA A 154 20.89 34.87 -16.24
CA ALA A 154 21.20 36.30 -16.23
C ALA A 154 22.71 36.56 -16.43
N GLY A 155 23.57 35.83 -15.73
CA GLY A 155 25.02 35.92 -15.88
C GLY A 155 25.49 35.50 -17.27
N SER A 156 24.91 34.43 -17.82
CA SER A 156 25.24 33.96 -19.18
C SER A 156 24.79 34.97 -20.25
N GLN A 157 23.64 35.62 -20.07
CA GLN A 157 23.21 36.72 -20.94
C GLN A 157 24.20 37.89 -20.93
N ALA A 158 24.62 38.32 -19.74
CA ALA A 158 25.53 39.46 -19.59
C ALA A 158 26.91 39.23 -20.25
N VAL A 159 27.35 37.98 -20.36
CA VAL A 159 28.66 37.58 -20.92
C VAL A 159 28.60 37.29 -22.43
N GLY A 160 27.42 37.35 -23.06
CA GLY A 160 27.28 37.28 -24.52
C GLY A 160 26.61 36.03 -25.07
N GLY A 161 25.77 35.36 -24.27
CA GLY A 161 24.80 34.39 -24.79
C GLY A 161 24.35 33.36 -23.76
N VAL A 162 23.06 33.03 -23.79
CA VAL A 162 22.50 31.91 -23.03
C VAL A 162 22.44 30.67 -23.91
N THR A 163 22.74 29.53 -23.32
CA THR A 163 22.58 28.25 -23.99
C THR A 163 21.12 27.79 -23.94
N VAL A 164 20.67 27.10 -25.00
CA VAL A 164 19.32 26.50 -25.06
C VAL A 164 19.09 25.53 -23.90
N GLU A 165 20.13 24.84 -23.45
CA GLU A 165 20.08 23.89 -22.33
C GLU A 165 19.73 24.59 -21.00
N GLN A 166 20.37 25.73 -20.69
CA GLN A 166 20.04 26.53 -19.50
C GLN A 166 18.58 27.00 -19.52
N LEU A 167 18.07 27.42 -20.69
CA LEU A 167 16.64 27.80 -20.83
C LEU A 167 15.71 26.60 -20.64
N GLN A 168 16.10 25.41 -21.12
CA GLN A 168 15.32 24.19 -20.93
C GLN A 168 15.26 23.78 -19.46
N HIS A 169 16.35 23.93 -18.70
CA HIS A 169 16.36 23.68 -17.25
C HIS A 169 15.43 24.65 -16.51
N LEU A 170 15.51 25.95 -16.81
CA LEU A 170 14.60 26.95 -16.25
C LEU A 170 13.13 26.65 -16.59
N LEU A 171 12.87 26.28 -17.84
CA LEU A 171 11.53 25.89 -18.28
C LEU A 171 11.01 24.67 -17.52
N GLY A 172 11.84 23.63 -17.37
CA GLY A 172 11.49 22.42 -16.62
C GLY A 172 11.08 22.77 -15.20
N ARG A 173 11.89 23.57 -14.49
CA ARG A 173 11.60 23.95 -13.10
C ARG A 173 10.31 24.77 -12.96
N LEU A 174 10.00 25.67 -13.90
CA LEU A 174 8.74 26.42 -13.91
C LEU A 174 7.52 25.51 -14.11
N VAL A 175 7.64 24.50 -14.98
CA VAL A 175 6.58 23.51 -15.19
C VAL A 175 6.40 22.68 -13.94
N ASP A 176 7.49 22.18 -13.34
CA ASP A 176 7.45 21.38 -12.11
C ASP A 176 6.80 22.14 -10.96
N LEU A 177 7.16 23.42 -10.76
CA LEU A 177 6.52 24.28 -9.75
C LEU A 177 5.02 24.45 -10.01
N THR A 178 4.63 24.64 -11.28
CA THR A 178 3.21 24.78 -11.63
C THR A 178 2.42 23.52 -11.30
N GLU A 179 3.00 22.33 -11.53
CA GLU A 179 2.39 21.05 -11.15
C GLU A 179 2.39 20.85 -9.63
N GLU A 180 3.48 21.19 -8.92
CA GLU A 180 3.53 21.12 -7.45
C GLU A 180 2.41 21.97 -6.81
N PHE A 181 2.17 23.19 -7.32
CA PHE A 181 1.07 24.03 -6.86
C PHE A 181 -0.30 23.46 -7.22
N ARG A 182 -0.45 22.86 -8.41
CA ARG A 182 -1.69 22.19 -8.80
C ARG A 182 -1.98 21.03 -7.85
N ASP A 183 -0.99 20.21 -7.54
CA ASP A 183 -1.11 19.06 -6.64
C ASP A 183 -1.41 19.48 -5.20
N ALA A 184 -0.78 20.57 -4.72
CA ALA A 184 -1.10 21.15 -3.42
C ALA A 184 -2.58 21.59 -3.35
N ILE A 185 -3.09 22.28 -4.37
CA ILE A 185 -4.51 22.66 -4.46
C ILE A 185 -5.41 21.42 -4.51
N ALA A 186 -5.09 20.45 -5.36
CA ALA A 186 -5.87 19.24 -5.54
C ALA A 186 -5.92 18.38 -4.25
N SER A 187 -4.85 18.42 -3.45
CA SER A 187 -4.78 17.66 -2.19
C SER A 187 -5.79 18.13 -1.13
N GLY A 188 -6.21 19.40 -1.18
CA GLY A 188 -7.05 20.01 -0.14
C GLY A 188 -6.41 20.04 1.26
N SER A 189 -5.13 19.69 1.38
CA SER A 189 -4.42 19.65 2.66
C SER A 189 -3.93 21.03 3.03
N GLU A 190 -4.37 21.55 4.18
CA GLU A 190 -3.88 22.82 4.73
C GLU A 190 -2.35 22.85 4.87
N PHE A 191 -1.76 21.77 5.38
CA PHE A 191 -0.30 21.66 5.54
C PHE A 191 0.42 21.82 4.18
N ARG A 192 0.01 21.07 3.16
CA ARG A 192 0.62 21.17 1.82
C ARG A 192 0.40 22.54 1.19
N LEU A 193 -0.79 23.13 1.37
CA LEU A 193 -1.09 24.47 0.88
C LEU A 193 -0.22 25.55 1.56
N ARG A 194 0.07 25.44 2.86
CA ARG A 194 0.96 26.38 3.55
C ARG A 194 2.43 26.21 3.16
N THR A 195 2.94 24.98 3.10
CA THR A 195 4.30 24.73 2.61
C THR A 195 4.48 25.24 1.17
N ALA A 196 3.48 25.02 0.32
CA ALA A 196 3.47 25.57 -1.03
C ALA A 196 3.35 27.11 -1.07
N GLN A 197 2.76 27.75 -0.06
CA GLN A 197 2.62 29.22 -0.03
C GLN A 197 3.96 29.93 0.12
N GLU A 198 4.88 29.40 0.94
CA GLU A 198 6.22 29.94 1.10
C GLU A 198 6.99 29.88 -0.23
N LYS A 199 7.03 28.68 -0.83
CA LYS A 199 7.61 28.45 -2.16
C LYS A 199 7.02 29.35 -3.24
N TRP A 200 5.70 29.58 -3.18
CA TRP A 200 4.98 30.43 -4.12
C TRP A 200 5.49 31.87 -4.09
N ASN A 201 5.65 32.46 -2.89
CA ASN A 201 6.11 33.84 -2.76
C ASN A 201 7.52 34.00 -3.34
N THR A 202 8.43 33.08 -3.02
CA THR A 202 9.77 33.07 -3.57
C THR A 202 9.76 32.89 -5.09
N ALA A 203 8.94 31.98 -5.62
CA ALA A 203 8.80 31.77 -7.06
C ALA A 203 8.28 33.03 -7.79
N CYS A 204 7.36 33.79 -7.20
CA CYS A 204 6.88 35.06 -7.77
C CYS A 204 8.00 36.09 -7.89
N ASP A 205 8.78 36.31 -6.83
CA ASP A 205 9.90 37.27 -6.83
C ASP A 205 10.93 36.92 -7.92
N TRP A 206 11.14 35.63 -8.14
CA TRP A 206 12.03 35.11 -9.18
C TRP A 206 11.43 35.24 -10.58
N VAL A 207 10.14 35.00 -10.76
CA VAL A 207 9.46 35.16 -12.05
C VAL A 207 9.49 36.62 -12.51
N GLU A 208 9.32 37.58 -11.59
CA GLU A 208 9.42 39.01 -11.90
C GLU A 208 10.82 39.37 -12.42
N LYS A 209 11.87 38.99 -11.68
CA LYS A 209 13.28 39.18 -12.10
C LYS A 209 13.61 38.43 -13.40
N GLY A 210 13.09 37.21 -13.54
CA GLY A 210 13.28 36.38 -14.73
C GLY A 210 12.59 36.94 -15.96
N SER A 211 11.49 37.67 -15.81
CA SER A 211 10.79 38.35 -16.90
C SER A 211 11.67 39.42 -17.55
N GLU A 212 12.42 40.19 -16.75
CA GLU A 212 13.36 41.20 -17.27
C GLU A 212 14.48 40.56 -18.10
N VAL A 213 15.05 39.46 -17.59
CA VAL A 213 16.10 38.69 -18.29
C VAL A 213 15.55 38.08 -19.58
N LEU A 214 14.33 37.54 -19.55
CA LEU A 214 13.67 36.95 -20.71
C LEU A 214 13.34 37.98 -21.79
N HIS A 215 12.95 39.20 -21.38
CA HIS A 215 12.76 40.31 -22.30
C HIS A 215 14.06 40.72 -22.98
N ALA A 216 15.18 40.75 -22.25
CA ALA A 216 16.50 40.99 -22.84
C ALA A 216 16.87 39.91 -23.87
N ILE A 217 16.66 38.62 -23.55
CA ILE A 217 16.91 37.49 -24.47
C ILE A 217 16.05 37.59 -25.73
N THR A 218 14.76 37.89 -25.57
CA THR A 218 13.80 37.90 -26.69
C THR A 218 14.08 39.04 -27.66
N ASN A 219 14.63 40.15 -27.16
CA ASN A 219 14.99 41.33 -27.95
C ASN A 219 16.42 41.29 -28.49
N ASP A 220 17.23 40.27 -28.16
CA ASP A 220 18.58 40.12 -28.67
C ASP A 220 18.56 39.71 -30.17
N PRO A 221 19.03 40.58 -31.09
CA PRO A 221 19.05 40.27 -32.52
C PRO A 221 20.08 39.20 -32.91
N ASN A 222 20.99 38.83 -32.00
CA ASN A 222 22.02 37.81 -32.24
C ASN A 222 21.63 36.42 -31.71
N ALA A 223 20.48 36.29 -31.05
CA ALA A 223 20.01 35.01 -30.53
C ALA A 223 19.56 34.08 -31.66
N ASP A 224 19.86 32.78 -31.53
CA ASP A 224 19.46 31.79 -32.52
C ASP A 224 17.95 31.44 -32.40
N ALA A 225 17.40 30.83 -33.46
CA ALA A 225 15.99 30.45 -33.50
C ALA A 225 15.61 29.40 -32.43
N ALA A 226 16.56 28.65 -31.90
CA ALA A 226 16.33 27.70 -30.81
C ALA A 226 16.16 28.43 -29.47
N THR A 227 17.00 29.43 -29.20
CA THR A 227 16.94 30.28 -28.01
C THR A 227 15.64 31.08 -27.97
N HIS A 228 15.23 31.70 -29.08
CA HIS A 228 13.93 32.40 -29.14
C HIS A 228 12.73 31.48 -28.87
N ARG A 229 12.75 30.25 -29.39
CA ARG A 229 11.67 29.27 -29.11
C ARG A 229 11.65 28.86 -27.64
N ALA A 230 12.81 28.62 -27.05
CA ALA A 230 12.93 28.30 -25.64
C ALA A 230 12.45 29.47 -24.76
N ALA A 231 12.82 30.71 -25.10
CA ALA A 231 12.38 31.90 -24.40
C ALA A 231 10.84 32.09 -24.46
N GLN A 232 10.23 31.89 -25.63
CA GLN A 232 8.77 31.92 -25.76
C GLN A 232 8.06 30.83 -24.95
N ALA A 233 8.64 29.62 -24.88
CA ALA A 233 8.11 28.54 -24.06
C ALA A 233 8.16 28.88 -22.57
N ILE A 234 9.25 29.50 -22.11
CA ILE A 234 9.39 30.02 -20.74
C ILE A 234 8.31 31.07 -20.46
N GLY A 235 8.09 32.02 -21.37
CA GLY A 235 7.04 33.06 -21.19
C GLY A 235 5.63 32.46 -21.05
N ARG A 236 5.33 31.37 -21.77
CA ARG A 236 4.07 30.63 -21.61
C ARG A 236 3.99 29.93 -20.25
N ALA A 237 5.07 29.30 -19.80
CA ALA A 237 5.13 28.65 -18.49
C ALA A 237 4.98 29.67 -17.34
N GLN A 238 5.64 30.83 -17.43
CA GLN A 238 5.45 31.95 -16.48
C GLN A 238 4.00 32.43 -16.46
N SER A 239 3.36 32.57 -17.62
CA SER A 239 1.94 32.94 -17.70
C SER A 239 1.03 31.89 -17.06
N ALA A 240 1.33 30.59 -17.25
CA ALA A 240 0.58 29.51 -16.61
C ALA A 240 0.73 29.52 -15.09
N LEU A 241 1.95 29.77 -14.59
CA LEU A 241 2.23 29.96 -13.17
C LEU A 241 1.42 31.14 -12.63
N LEU A 242 1.52 32.33 -13.21
CA LEU A 242 0.77 33.53 -12.77
C LEU A 242 -0.76 33.31 -12.77
N ASN A 243 -1.30 32.58 -13.75
CA ASN A 243 -2.71 32.20 -13.74
C ASN A 243 -3.08 31.27 -12.57
N MET A 244 -2.15 30.39 -12.14
CA MET A 244 -2.31 29.53 -10.97
C MET A 244 -2.45 30.33 -9.68
N GLN A 245 -1.84 31.52 -9.59
CA GLN A 245 -1.93 32.41 -8.42
C GLN A 245 -3.38 32.62 -7.95
N GLY A 246 -4.28 32.88 -8.89
CA GLY A 246 -5.70 33.12 -8.59
C GLY A 246 -6.44 31.87 -8.11
N MET A 247 -6.03 30.68 -8.55
CA MET A 247 -6.57 29.42 -8.03
C MET A 247 -6.01 29.11 -6.64
N PHE A 248 -4.71 29.29 -6.44
CA PHE A 248 -4.03 29.07 -5.17
C PHE A 248 -4.55 30.00 -4.05
N SER A 249 -4.68 31.30 -4.33
CA SER A 249 -5.26 32.27 -3.39
C SER A 249 -6.70 31.93 -3.00
N ARG A 250 -7.51 31.43 -3.94
CA ARG A 250 -8.87 30.97 -3.62
C ARG A 250 -8.87 29.71 -2.75
N ALA A 251 -7.98 28.76 -3.02
CA ALA A 251 -7.83 27.56 -2.19
C ALA A 251 -7.40 27.93 -0.76
N LEU A 252 -6.43 28.83 -0.60
CA LEU A 252 -5.98 29.32 0.71
C LEU A 252 -7.11 30.03 1.47
N ASN A 253 -7.84 30.92 0.79
CA ASN A 253 -9.00 31.59 1.39
C ASN A 253 -10.11 30.60 1.79
N GLN A 254 -10.27 29.49 1.04
CA GLN A 254 -11.23 28.45 1.39
C GLN A 254 -10.81 27.71 2.66
N ILE A 255 -9.52 27.42 2.84
CA ILE A 255 -8.99 26.84 4.08
C ILE A 255 -9.17 27.79 5.26
N GLU A 256 -8.83 29.09 5.11
CA GLU A 256 -9.05 30.06 6.18
C GLU A 256 -10.54 30.24 6.53
N ARG A 257 -11.46 30.06 5.58
CA ARG A 257 -12.92 30.03 5.85
C ARG A 257 -13.38 28.79 6.62
N GLN A 258 -12.67 27.67 6.50
CA GLN A 258 -12.98 26.44 7.24
C GLN A 258 -12.42 26.48 8.66
N ARG A 259 -11.68 27.52 9.02
CA ARG A 259 -11.06 27.69 10.33
C ARG A 259 -12.12 27.99 11.39
N VAL A 260 -12.01 27.33 12.54
CA VAL A 260 -12.93 27.57 13.66
C VAL A 260 -12.48 28.82 14.40
N HIS A 261 -13.14 29.95 14.15
CA HIS A 261 -12.78 31.21 14.81
C HIS A 261 -13.22 31.23 16.27
N LEU A 262 -12.25 31.29 17.20
CA LEU A 262 -12.44 31.49 18.63
C LEU A 262 -11.91 32.89 19.00
N GLY A 263 -12.78 33.90 18.93
CA GLY A 263 -12.37 35.30 19.15
C GLY A 263 -11.51 35.83 18.00
N GLN A 264 -10.36 36.45 18.29
CA GLN A 264 -9.44 36.97 17.25
C GLN A 264 -8.46 35.92 16.70
N SER A 265 -8.41 34.71 17.27
CA SER A 265 -7.58 33.61 16.78
C SER A 265 -8.46 32.45 16.32
N GLY A 266 -8.29 31.99 15.08
CA GLY A 266 -8.94 30.75 14.62
C GLY A 266 -8.10 29.51 14.95
N LEU A 267 -8.75 28.41 15.28
CA LEU A 267 -8.14 27.07 15.32
C LEU A 267 -8.17 26.47 13.91
N SER A 268 -6.99 26.16 13.38
CA SER A 268 -6.86 25.46 12.11
C SER A 268 -6.97 23.95 12.25
N THR A 269 -7.19 23.26 11.14
CA THR A 269 -7.19 21.78 11.13
C THR A 269 -5.81 21.25 11.51
N THR A 270 -4.76 21.98 11.13
CA THR A 270 -3.37 21.67 11.47
C THR A 270 -3.09 21.83 12.96
N ASP A 271 -3.63 22.87 13.59
CA ASP A 271 -3.52 23.08 15.05
C ASP A 271 -4.22 21.96 15.81
N ILE A 272 -5.45 21.61 15.40
CA ILE A 272 -6.22 20.51 15.98
C ILE A 272 -5.45 19.19 15.84
N LYS A 273 -4.91 18.90 14.64
CA LYS A 273 -4.13 17.69 14.40
C LYS A 273 -2.86 17.65 15.25
N THR A 274 -2.13 18.75 15.35
CA THR A 274 -0.90 18.83 16.14
C THR A 274 -1.20 18.63 17.62
N TRP A 275 -2.26 19.24 18.12
CA TRP A 275 -2.73 19.05 19.49
C TRP A 275 -3.17 17.60 19.75
N LEU A 276 -3.91 16.98 18.83
CA LEU A 276 -4.31 15.56 18.93
C LEU A 276 -3.10 14.63 18.95
N MET A 277 -2.08 14.87 18.12
CA MET A 277 -0.86 14.05 18.10
C MET A 277 -0.03 14.20 19.39
N ALA A 278 -0.11 15.36 20.05
CA ALA A 278 0.56 15.60 21.32
C ALA A 278 -0.23 15.11 22.54
N HIS A 279 -1.49 14.66 22.36
CA HIS A 279 -2.35 14.23 23.45
C HIS A 279 -2.18 12.74 23.75
N GLU A 280 -1.94 12.40 25.01
CA GLU A 280 -1.64 11.01 25.41
C GLU A 280 -2.86 10.09 25.40
N ASP A 281 -4.07 10.59 25.73
CA ASP A 281 -5.31 9.81 25.78
C ASP A 281 -6.34 10.29 24.74
N LEU A 282 -6.12 9.91 23.48
CA LEU A 282 -7.07 10.17 22.38
C LEU A 282 -8.43 9.45 22.58
N ALA A 283 -8.41 8.26 23.18
CA ALA A 283 -9.62 7.46 23.41
C ALA A 283 -10.53 8.10 24.46
N GLY A 284 -9.94 8.77 25.47
CA GLY A 284 -10.64 9.59 26.45
C GLY A 284 -11.46 10.72 25.83
N LEU A 285 -10.93 11.38 24.80
CA LEU A 285 -11.62 12.47 24.12
C LEU A 285 -12.87 12.01 23.33
N ALA A 286 -12.90 10.74 22.90
CA ALA A 286 -13.99 10.19 22.09
C ALA A 286 -15.14 9.57 22.91
N ARG A 287 -14.94 9.36 24.22
CA ARG A 287 -15.80 8.52 25.08
C ARG A 287 -17.28 8.94 25.09
N ASP A 288 -17.56 10.23 24.96
CA ASP A 288 -18.92 10.79 24.92
C ASP A 288 -19.24 11.51 23.58
N ALA A 289 -18.32 11.46 22.61
CA ALA A 289 -18.47 12.11 21.30
C ALA A 289 -19.05 11.17 20.23
N VAL A 290 -18.94 9.86 20.43
CA VAL A 290 -19.40 8.84 19.48
C VAL A 290 -20.65 8.15 20.04
N ALA A 291 -21.82 8.58 19.58
CA ALA A 291 -23.04 7.82 19.76
C ALA A 291 -23.13 6.77 18.64
N LEU A 292 -23.12 5.48 18.99
CA LEU A 292 -23.47 4.43 18.05
C LEU A 292 -24.95 4.60 17.68
N PRO A 293 -25.30 4.76 16.39
CA PRO A 293 -26.70 4.79 16.00
C PRO A 293 -27.33 3.47 16.43
N VAL A 294 -28.46 3.55 17.15
CA VAL A 294 -29.25 2.37 17.49
C VAL A 294 -29.71 1.80 16.15
N THR A 295 -29.12 0.70 15.70
CA THR A 295 -29.59 -0.02 14.51
C THR A 295 -30.88 -0.74 14.89
N PRO A 296 -32.07 -0.28 14.46
CA PRO A 296 -33.28 -1.05 14.69
C PRO A 296 -33.14 -2.38 13.95
N MET A 297 -33.18 -3.46 14.71
CA MET A 297 -33.10 -4.81 14.18
C MET A 297 -34.50 -5.17 13.65
N PHE A 298 -34.77 -4.89 12.37
CA PHE A 298 -35.99 -5.35 11.71
C PHE A 298 -35.83 -6.82 11.34
N ILE A 299 -35.94 -7.68 12.35
CA ILE A 299 -35.87 -9.12 12.17
C ILE A 299 -37.29 -9.68 12.23
N THR A 300 -37.71 -10.29 11.14
CA THR A 300 -38.88 -11.16 11.12
C THR A 300 -38.41 -12.60 11.38
N PRO A 301 -39.22 -13.44 12.06
CA PRO A 301 -38.86 -14.83 12.31
C PRO A 301 -38.53 -15.62 11.04
N SER A 302 -39.15 -15.29 9.90
CA SER A 302 -38.86 -15.90 8.60
C SER A 302 -37.45 -15.60 8.11
N GLU A 303 -37.00 -14.34 8.19
CA GLU A 303 -35.63 -13.98 7.80
C GLU A 303 -34.58 -14.58 8.73
N MET A 304 -34.89 -14.79 10.02
CA MET A 304 -34.00 -15.54 10.92
C MET A 304 -33.85 -17.00 10.50
N ILE A 305 -34.96 -17.63 10.08
CA ILE A 305 -34.95 -19.03 9.65
C ILE A 305 -34.17 -19.16 8.33
N ASP A 306 -34.39 -18.26 7.38
CA ASP A 306 -33.68 -18.26 6.10
C ASP A 306 -32.17 -18.04 6.29
N VAL A 307 -31.76 -17.09 7.14
CA VAL A 307 -30.35 -16.87 7.46
C VAL A 307 -29.76 -18.05 8.24
N ALA A 308 -30.50 -18.61 9.21
CA ALA A 308 -30.03 -19.77 9.97
C ALA A 308 -29.89 -21.02 9.09
N GLU A 309 -30.79 -21.24 8.14
CA GLU A 309 -30.65 -22.29 7.14
C GLU A 309 -29.45 -22.04 6.23
N ALA A 310 -29.27 -20.82 5.73
CA ALA A 310 -28.15 -20.46 4.87
C ALA A 310 -26.80 -20.69 5.59
N GLU A 311 -26.68 -20.29 6.86
CA GLU A 311 -25.49 -20.53 7.68
C GLU A 311 -25.30 -22.02 8.00
N LEU A 312 -26.37 -22.77 8.30
CA LEU A 312 -26.29 -24.22 8.51
C LEU A 312 -25.87 -24.98 7.24
N PHE A 313 -26.34 -24.55 6.08
CA PHE A 313 -25.92 -25.10 4.78
C PHE A 313 -24.50 -24.69 4.42
N ALA A 314 -24.10 -23.46 4.75
CA ALA A 314 -22.72 -23.00 4.60
C ALA A 314 -21.77 -23.80 5.48
N ASP A 315 -22.11 -24.06 6.75
CA ASP A 315 -21.30 -24.84 7.70
C ASP A 315 -21.22 -26.32 7.32
N LYS A 316 -22.31 -26.91 6.81
CA LYS A 316 -22.28 -28.26 6.20
C LYS A 316 -21.33 -28.35 5.00
N ASN A 317 -21.35 -27.33 4.13
CA ASN A 317 -20.48 -27.26 2.96
C ASN A 317 -19.05 -26.83 3.30
N ALA A 318 -18.84 -26.21 4.46
CA ALA A 318 -17.56 -25.89 5.07
C ALA A 318 -17.04 -27.02 5.96
N THR A 319 -17.45 -28.27 5.69
CA THR A 319 -16.64 -29.42 6.12
C THR A 319 -15.23 -29.14 5.61
N PRO A 320 -14.21 -28.98 6.47
CA PRO A 320 -12.84 -28.78 6.00
C PRO A 320 -12.57 -29.92 5.03
N VAL A 321 -11.93 -29.62 3.89
CA VAL A 321 -11.33 -30.65 3.04
C VAL A 321 -10.35 -31.38 3.93
N ALA A 322 -10.83 -32.40 4.64
CA ALA A 322 -10.01 -33.38 5.28
C ALA A 322 -9.22 -33.97 4.13
N GLU A 323 -7.90 -33.84 4.19
CA GLU A 323 -7.02 -34.61 3.33
C GLU A 323 -7.57 -36.03 3.26
N LEU A 324 -7.71 -36.55 2.03
CA LEU A 324 -8.16 -37.93 1.83
C LEU A 324 -7.35 -38.81 2.79
N PRO A 325 -8.00 -39.52 3.73
CA PRO A 325 -7.26 -40.36 4.66
C PRO A 325 -6.43 -41.33 3.84
N ALA A 326 -5.18 -41.57 4.26
CA ALA A 326 -4.31 -42.54 3.61
C ALA A 326 -5.09 -43.85 3.45
N GLY A 327 -5.11 -44.43 2.25
CA GLY A 327 -5.92 -45.59 1.93
C GLY A 327 -5.54 -46.78 2.81
N GLU A 328 -6.27 -46.96 3.92
CA GLU A 328 -6.28 -48.20 4.67
C GLU A 328 -7.25 -49.16 4.01
N ASN A 329 -6.88 -50.45 3.99
CA ASN A 329 -7.80 -51.49 3.57
C ASN A 329 -9.02 -51.42 4.47
N ALA A 330 -10.19 -51.16 3.88
CA ALA A 330 -11.44 -51.14 4.62
C ALA A 330 -11.56 -52.47 5.38
N THR A 331 -11.60 -52.40 6.71
CA THR A 331 -12.14 -53.50 7.50
C THR A 331 -13.54 -53.70 6.93
N VAL A 332 -13.80 -54.89 6.37
CA VAL A 332 -15.13 -55.25 5.91
C VAL A 332 -16.01 -55.26 7.16
N MET A 333 -16.54 -54.09 7.54
CA MET A 333 -17.78 -54.03 8.26
C MET A 333 -18.76 -54.67 7.29
N GLN A 334 -19.15 -55.89 7.63
CA GLN A 334 -20.34 -56.50 7.08
C GLN A 334 -21.40 -55.40 7.18
N SER A 335 -21.81 -54.88 6.02
CA SER A 335 -22.98 -54.05 5.92
C SER A 335 -24.07 -54.87 6.59
N GLU A 336 -24.47 -54.49 7.82
CA GLU A 336 -25.58 -55.13 8.49
C GLU A 336 -26.74 -54.99 7.52
N ALA A 337 -27.08 -56.12 6.88
CA ALA A 337 -28.12 -56.19 5.87
C ALA A 337 -29.34 -55.49 6.45
N SER A 338 -29.78 -54.42 5.77
CA SER A 338 -30.88 -53.52 6.14
C SER A 338 -31.82 -54.12 7.19
N THR A 339 -31.52 -53.86 8.46
CA THR A 339 -32.37 -54.28 9.60
C THR A 339 -33.59 -53.38 9.75
N THR A 340 -33.66 -52.31 8.95
CA THR A 340 -34.73 -51.30 8.94
C THR A 340 -36.14 -51.86 8.68
N PRO A 341 -36.39 -52.79 7.74
CA PRO A 341 -37.70 -53.41 7.59
C PRO A 341 -38.08 -54.29 8.79
N ILE A 342 -37.11 -55.01 9.36
CA ILE A 342 -37.31 -55.89 10.53
C ILE A 342 -37.64 -55.06 11.77
N GLU A 343 -36.93 -53.94 11.97
CA GLU A 343 -37.18 -53.02 13.06
C GLU A 343 -38.55 -52.33 12.93
N LEU A 344 -38.95 -51.94 11.72
CA LEU A 344 -40.27 -51.37 11.45
C LEU A 344 -41.39 -52.36 11.78
N ASP A 345 -41.27 -53.62 11.33
CA ASP A 345 -42.25 -54.67 11.64
C ASP A 345 -42.31 -54.97 13.15
N SER A 346 -41.16 -54.99 13.82
CA SER A 346 -41.10 -55.16 15.28
C SER A 346 -41.77 -54.00 16.02
N TRP A 347 -41.62 -52.78 15.50
CA TRP A 347 -42.18 -51.56 16.06
C TRP A 347 -43.70 -51.50 15.86
N LEU A 348 -44.17 -51.83 14.67
CA LEU A 348 -45.58 -51.99 14.34
C LEU A 348 -46.27 -53.00 15.26
N ASN A 349 -45.63 -54.16 15.50
CA ASN A 349 -46.16 -55.18 16.42
C ASN A 349 -46.25 -54.68 17.88
N ARG A 350 -45.26 -53.91 18.34
CA ARG A 350 -45.31 -53.29 19.68
C ARG A 350 -46.43 -52.27 19.77
N LEU A 351 -46.56 -51.38 18.79
CA LEU A 351 -47.60 -50.35 18.78
C LEU A 351 -49.01 -50.95 18.62
N SER A 352 -49.18 -52.00 17.82
CA SER A 352 -50.47 -52.69 17.69
C SER A 352 -50.88 -53.40 18.98
N SER A 353 -49.93 -54.04 19.69
CA SER A 353 -50.19 -54.63 21.00
C SER A 353 -50.64 -53.58 22.04
N PHE A 354 -50.02 -52.39 22.01
CA PHE A 354 -50.40 -51.27 22.86
C PHE A 354 -51.80 -50.72 22.49
N ALA A 355 -52.07 -50.56 21.20
CA ALA A 355 -53.36 -50.10 20.70
C ALA A 355 -54.53 -51.01 21.08
N THR A 356 -54.27 -52.30 21.34
CA THR A 356 -55.29 -53.28 21.74
C THR A 356 -55.60 -53.25 23.25
N SER A 357 -54.79 -52.57 24.05
CA SER A 357 -55.01 -52.45 25.50
C SER A 357 -55.98 -51.29 25.80
N VAL A 358 -57.17 -51.63 26.30
CA VAL A 358 -58.23 -50.68 26.64
C VAL A 358 -57.78 -49.84 27.85
N ASP A 359 -57.78 -48.51 27.69
CA ASP A 359 -57.35 -47.48 28.66
C ASP A 359 -55.84 -47.27 28.87
N ALA A 360 -54.99 -47.71 27.94
CA ALA A 360 -53.55 -47.47 28.06
C ALA A 360 -53.13 -46.06 27.58
N SER A 361 -52.66 -45.25 28.52
CA SER A 361 -51.82 -44.07 28.29
C SER A 361 -50.43 -44.37 28.82
N THR A 362 -49.39 -44.15 28.02
CA THR A 362 -48.00 -44.43 28.42
C THR A 362 -47.08 -43.33 27.91
N ARG A 363 -45.98 -43.09 28.64
CA ARG A 363 -44.97 -42.12 28.22
C ARG A 363 -44.18 -42.70 27.07
N VAL A 364 -43.87 -41.86 26.09
CA VAL A 364 -43.22 -42.30 24.84
C VAL A 364 -41.83 -42.88 25.07
N HIS A 365 -41.09 -42.43 26.08
CA HIS A 365 -39.79 -43.04 26.40
C HIS A 365 -39.89 -44.48 26.91
N ASP A 366 -41.00 -44.85 27.56
CA ASP A 366 -41.22 -46.22 28.05
C ASP A 366 -41.53 -47.20 26.90
N THR A 367 -41.98 -46.69 25.75
CA THR A 367 -42.27 -47.51 24.56
C THR A 367 -41.08 -47.58 23.60
N LEU A 368 -40.30 -46.50 23.49
CA LEU A 368 -39.11 -46.43 22.64
C LEU A 368 -37.94 -47.27 23.16
N LEU A 369 -37.83 -47.42 24.50
CA LEU A 369 -36.74 -48.10 25.19
C LEU A 369 -37.17 -49.46 25.77
N PRO A 370 -36.23 -50.40 26.03
CA PRO A 370 -34.79 -50.32 25.73
C PRO A 370 -34.47 -50.53 24.25
N ALA A 371 -33.59 -49.70 23.71
CA ALA A 371 -33.04 -49.79 22.35
C ALA A 371 -31.70 -49.03 22.28
N ASN A 372 -30.86 -49.34 21.29
CA ASN A 372 -29.70 -48.51 21.00
C ASN A 372 -30.15 -47.14 20.45
N PHE A 373 -29.25 -46.15 20.44
CA PHE A 373 -29.59 -44.79 20.01
C PHE A 373 -30.17 -44.75 18.59
N ALA A 374 -29.56 -45.48 17.64
CA ALA A 374 -30.01 -45.50 16.25
C ALA A 374 -31.46 -46.00 16.10
N VAL A 375 -31.82 -47.09 16.78
CA VAL A 375 -33.16 -47.69 16.75
C VAL A 375 -34.16 -46.80 17.50
N ALA A 376 -33.78 -46.22 18.65
CA ALA A 376 -34.63 -45.31 19.40
C ALA A 376 -34.95 -44.03 18.60
N SER A 377 -33.94 -43.42 17.98
CA SER A 377 -34.11 -42.26 17.11
C SER A 377 -34.95 -42.58 15.87
N TYR A 378 -34.74 -43.74 15.25
CA TYR A 378 -35.54 -44.20 14.12
C TYR A 378 -37.01 -44.35 14.51
N ARG A 379 -37.32 -45.06 15.60
CA ARG A 379 -38.70 -45.21 16.10
C ARG A 379 -39.34 -43.88 16.45
N ALA A 380 -38.59 -42.98 17.09
CA ALA A 380 -39.07 -41.64 17.44
C ALA A 380 -39.43 -40.80 16.20
N SER A 381 -38.64 -40.92 15.13
CA SER A 381 -38.90 -40.20 13.87
C SER A 381 -40.20 -40.62 13.18
N LEU A 382 -40.71 -41.82 13.48
CA LEU A 382 -41.95 -42.34 12.90
C LEU A 382 -43.20 -41.98 13.71
N LEU A 383 -43.07 -41.57 14.98
CA LEU A 383 -44.22 -41.24 15.84
C LEU A 383 -45.16 -40.15 15.29
N PRO A 384 -44.67 -39.10 14.61
CA PRO A 384 -45.54 -38.08 14.01
C PRO A 384 -46.48 -38.62 12.92
N LEU A 385 -46.17 -39.80 12.33
CA LEU A 385 -47.01 -40.43 11.30
C LEU A 385 -48.27 -41.09 11.88
N LEU A 386 -48.36 -41.24 13.21
CA LEU A 386 -49.53 -41.83 13.86
C LEU A 386 -50.76 -40.93 13.67
N GLY A 387 -51.77 -41.45 12.97
CA GLY A 387 -53.00 -40.71 12.68
C GLY A 387 -52.90 -39.71 11.53
N ASP A 388 -51.81 -39.70 10.75
CA ASP A 388 -51.70 -38.87 9.54
C ASP A 388 -52.56 -39.46 8.40
N GLU A 389 -53.53 -38.67 7.93
CA GLU A 389 -54.47 -39.07 6.87
C GLU A 389 -53.76 -39.24 5.51
N SER A 390 -52.70 -38.47 5.27
CA SER A 390 -51.95 -38.51 4.00
C SER A 390 -51.16 -39.80 3.87
N GLU A 391 -50.42 -40.17 4.93
CA GLU A 391 -49.67 -41.42 4.98
C GLU A 391 -50.58 -42.65 5.07
N ALA A 392 -51.74 -42.55 5.74
CA ALA A 392 -52.72 -43.64 5.84
C ALA A 392 -53.31 -44.06 4.47
N ALA A 393 -53.31 -43.18 3.47
CA ALA A 393 -53.77 -43.46 2.11
C ALA A 393 -52.77 -44.29 1.28
N LEU A 394 -51.52 -44.42 1.72
CA LEU A 394 -50.46 -45.13 1.02
C LEU A 394 -50.44 -46.65 1.33
N GLN A 395 -49.47 -47.36 0.76
CA GLN A 395 -49.21 -48.78 1.02
C GLN A 395 -47.85 -48.95 1.70
N GLY A 396 -47.75 -49.87 2.67
CA GLY A 396 -46.50 -50.20 3.36
C GLY A 396 -46.63 -50.20 4.89
N GLY A 397 -45.49 -50.39 5.56
CA GLY A 397 -45.42 -50.42 7.03
C GLY A 397 -45.78 -49.08 7.69
N THR A 398 -45.33 -47.96 7.12
CA THR A 398 -45.66 -46.60 7.62
C THR A 398 -47.15 -46.28 7.46
N ALA A 399 -47.75 -46.64 6.32
CA ALA A 399 -49.19 -46.53 6.13
C ALA A 399 -50.01 -47.40 7.11
N THR A 400 -49.48 -48.57 7.49
CA THR A 400 -50.09 -49.42 8.51
C THR A 400 -49.99 -48.78 9.90
N MET A 401 -48.85 -48.13 10.19
CA MET A 401 -48.63 -47.37 11.43
C MET A 401 -49.61 -46.19 11.54
N ALA A 402 -49.80 -45.43 10.46
CA ALA A 402 -50.70 -44.28 10.43
C ALA A 402 -52.17 -44.64 10.72
N ARG A 403 -52.59 -45.87 10.39
CA ARG A 403 -53.94 -46.39 10.66
C ARG A 403 -54.16 -46.92 12.07
N LEU A 404 -53.11 -47.02 12.90
CA LEU A 404 -53.27 -47.48 14.27
C LEU A 404 -54.12 -46.48 15.07
N PRO A 405 -55.03 -46.94 15.96
CA PRO A 405 -55.87 -46.07 16.77
C PRO A 405 -55.08 -45.50 17.95
N LEU A 406 -53.97 -44.83 17.67
CA LEU A 406 -53.07 -44.21 18.63
C LEU A 406 -52.95 -42.72 18.36
N GLU A 407 -52.79 -41.94 19.42
CA GLU A 407 -52.55 -40.51 19.35
C GLU A 407 -51.22 -40.20 20.04
N PHE A 408 -50.36 -39.49 19.31
CA PHE A 408 -49.08 -39.01 19.82
C PHE A 408 -49.21 -37.53 20.20
N ALA A 409 -49.07 -37.24 21.49
CA ALA A 409 -49.15 -35.88 22.04
C ALA A 409 -47.77 -35.44 22.56
N PRO A 410 -47.00 -34.68 21.77
CA PRO A 410 -45.75 -34.09 22.24
C PRO A 410 -46.03 -32.94 23.22
N GLN A 411 -45.15 -32.75 24.19
CA GLN A 411 -45.20 -31.66 25.16
C GLN A 411 -43.86 -30.91 25.16
N ASP A 412 -43.91 -29.62 25.53
CA ASP A 412 -42.71 -28.82 25.69
C ASP A 412 -41.94 -29.28 26.93
N GLY A 413 -40.72 -29.78 26.70
CA GLY A 413 -39.80 -30.19 27.75
C GLY A 413 -39.06 -31.50 27.42
N MET A 414 -37.91 -31.70 28.06
CA MET A 414 -37.12 -32.93 27.95
C MET A 414 -36.93 -33.58 29.31
N ILE A 415 -36.92 -34.91 29.32
CA ILE A 415 -36.67 -35.73 30.49
C ILE A 415 -35.29 -36.36 30.34
N LYS A 416 -34.43 -36.19 31.34
CA LYS A 416 -33.14 -36.89 31.42
C LYS A 416 -33.37 -38.34 31.85
N LEU A 417 -32.82 -39.28 31.09
CA LEU A 417 -32.96 -40.71 31.33
C LEU A 417 -31.65 -41.29 31.84
N LYS A 418 -31.74 -42.38 32.60
CA LYS A 418 -30.59 -43.20 33.02
C LYS A 418 -30.46 -44.41 32.09
N ASP A 419 -30.39 -44.16 30.78
CA ASP A 419 -30.19 -45.17 29.75
C ASP A 419 -28.75 -45.08 29.19
N PRO A 420 -28.07 -46.21 28.93
CA PRO A 420 -26.69 -46.21 28.43
C PRO A 420 -26.53 -45.62 27.01
N HIS A 421 -27.60 -45.54 26.22
CA HIS A 421 -27.58 -45.07 24.85
C HIS A 421 -28.34 -43.75 24.63
N VAL A 422 -29.28 -43.38 25.50
CA VAL A 422 -30.08 -42.16 25.36
C VAL A 422 -30.06 -41.30 26.63
N ALA A 423 -29.42 -40.13 26.57
CA ALA A 423 -29.26 -39.23 27.71
C ALA A 423 -30.52 -38.42 28.06
N ALA A 424 -31.33 -38.05 27.07
CA ALA A 424 -32.59 -37.33 27.24
C ALA A 424 -33.56 -37.57 26.08
N ILE A 425 -34.87 -37.52 26.35
CA ILE A 425 -35.94 -37.64 25.35
C ILE A 425 -37.02 -36.57 25.62
N SER A 426 -37.66 -36.06 24.56
CA SER A 426 -38.81 -35.16 24.65
C SER A 426 -39.95 -35.76 25.49
N ASN A 427 -40.59 -34.94 26.31
CA ASN A 427 -41.76 -35.37 27.04
C ASN A 427 -42.93 -35.54 26.07
N ALA A 428 -43.45 -36.75 25.96
CA ALA A 428 -44.58 -37.05 25.09
C ALA A 428 -45.37 -38.24 25.63
N THR A 429 -46.67 -38.26 25.34
CA THR A 429 -47.57 -39.35 25.73
C THR A 429 -48.17 -40.01 24.49
N LEU A 430 -48.32 -41.33 24.58
CA LEU A 430 -49.01 -42.13 23.58
C LEU A 430 -50.31 -42.65 24.20
N THR A 431 -51.44 -42.37 23.57
CA THR A 431 -52.77 -42.72 24.07
C THR A 431 -53.56 -43.52 23.04
N ALA A 432 -54.20 -44.61 23.45
CA ALA A 432 -55.14 -45.33 22.59
C ALA A 432 -56.44 -44.54 22.42
N LYS A 433 -56.87 -44.33 21.16
CA LYS A 433 -58.16 -43.68 20.85
C LYS A 433 -59.30 -44.64 21.16
N THR A 434 -60.20 -44.25 22.07
CA THR A 434 -61.50 -44.91 22.22
C THR A 434 -62.46 -44.45 21.12
N LEU A 435 -63.04 -45.39 20.37
CA LEU A 435 -64.04 -45.12 19.32
C LEU A 435 -65.26 -44.40 19.93
N LYS A 436 -65.28 -43.06 19.87
CA LYS A 436 -66.50 -42.27 20.07
C LYS A 436 -67.22 -42.13 18.72
N GLN A 437 -68.48 -42.55 18.70
CA GLN A 437 -69.39 -42.50 17.56
C GLN A 437 -69.61 -41.06 17.08
N ASP A 438 -69.38 -40.82 15.78
CA ASP A 438 -69.73 -39.59 15.08
C ASP A 438 -71.23 -39.30 15.16
N LYS A 439 -71.59 -38.09 15.58
CA LYS A 439 -72.86 -37.45 15.22
C LYS A 439 -72.56 -36.25 14.33
N GLN A 440 -72.93 -36.41 13.07
CA GLN A 440 -73.12 -35.34 12.10
C GLN A 440 -74.22 -34.37 12.57
N ASP A 441 -73.99 -33.07 12.43
CA ASP A 441 -74.98 -32.10 11.95
C ASP A 441 -74.22 -30.88 11.40
N THR A 442 -74.09 -30.74 10.08
CA THR A 442 -75.06 -30.14 9.14
C THR A 442 -75.14 -28.61 9.27
N GLN A 443 -74.44 -27.96 8.34
CA GLN A 443 -74.79 -26.74 7.59
C GLN A 443 -75.57 -25.61 8.28
N GLU A 444 -75.00 -24.40 8.23
CA GLU A 444 -75.75 -23.26 7.69
C GLU A 444 -74.80 -22.26 7.01
N LEU A 445 -75.13 -21.98 5.75
CA LEU A 445 -74.43 -21.10 4.83
C LEU A 445 -75.42 -19.97 4.50
N THR A 446 -75.12 -18.71 4.83
CA THR A 446 -75.76 -17.57 4.16
C THR A 446 -74.82 -16.36 4.04
N PRO A 447 -74.95 -15.54 2.98
CA PRO A 447 -73.90 -14.66 2.50
C PRO A 447 -74.20 -13.15 2.65
N ASP A 448 -73.15 -12.34 2.46
CA ASP A 448 -73.08 -10.94 1.98
C ASP A 448 -74.15 -9.90 2.36
N THR A 449 -73.68 -8.75 2.84
CA THR A 449 -74.27 -7.45 2.48
C THR A 449 -73.22 -6.33 2.46
N LYS A 450 -73.09 -5.68 1.30
CA LYS A 450 -72.58 -4.31 1.13
C LYS A 450 -73.74 -3.32 1.37
N HIS A 451 -73.51 -2.24 2.13
CA HIS A 451 -73.55 -0.83 1.68
C HIS A 451 -73.59 0.15 2.87
N ASP A 452 -72.96 1.30 2.61
CA ASP A 452 -72.97 2.62 3.29
C ASP A 452 -72.35 2.79 4.68
#